data_AF-A0AAC9SSP9-F1
#
_entry.id   AF-A0AAC9SSP9-F1
#
_cell.length_a   1.000
_cell.length_b   1.000
_cell.length_c   1.000
_cell.angle_alpha   90.00
_cell.angle_beta   90.00
_cell.angle_gamma   90.00
#
_symmetry.space_group_name_H-M   'P 1'
#
loop_
_entity.id
_entity.type
_entity.pdbx_description
1 polymer ?
#
loop_
_entity_poly.entity_id
_entity_poly.type
_entity_poly.pdbx_seq_one_letter_code
_entity_poly.pdbx_strand_id
1 'polypeptide(L)'
;MTEIDNNHDTLSRFVLRARRIAAHSLVLDRDELLRHAGGLIRGTLDTSGNMTMVQELPDSEEAFESLAARLRPLTVAREPIYYEKVLSALEAAASDENQGQIDELRLKWTAAEIQGSQVQAFALQQSKLDGSEATDFVSDTQLAAAWLYADLVHADATGPKRAALDFPFVERYAAAVRVFANMATLTVATLELTQKMIDAGLVSVASSSLTDEVVVGTKQLVREARAYVAEVGAAPPDLRVTQAWPAEWKPFTVTEMKRQDPANRVSVTLHNNDGTEFASYDSAVVHRDIEIEPGEWHVLVGGCTIFKVALERDHGNFVGGRIDGLHNFRDTNQLGSAASQLRLQMHAAASVRFSVNDVELFELSGFKLSPDELREEEVLAEVLGDIVAIEQLTGEQFSLCATRFTNQHRLSLRRSRLLHEGKLIRSSAGPLQATVAGDGPPQAIRTRESTLDVGGAVLPVLATFMWHPQMSAQVVQAMEGGTTYSMSIPDGERFLEWAPDNLDLRPDSDFSNIAQYELIGIAEPGSAKASDSRSAGS
;
A
#
# COMPACT_ATOMS: atom_id res chain seq x y z
N MET A 1 -26.89 -10.16 -25.36
CA MET A 1 -26.01 -11.20 -24.79
C MET A 1 -26.37 -12.50 -25.48
N THR A 2 -25.43 -13.18 -26.13
CA THR A 2 -25.69 -14.45 -26.80
C THR A 2 -25.82 -15.58 -25.76
N GLU A 3 -26.39 -16.72 -26.15
CA GLU A 3 -26.51 -17.91 -25.26
C GLU A 3 -25.13 -18.40 -24.79
N ILE A 4 -24.12 -18.29 -25.66
CA ILE A 4 -22.72 -18.59 -25.36
C ILE A 4 -22.16 -17.63 -24.29
N ASP A 5 -22.44 -16.33 -24.40
CA ASP A 5 -22.00 -15.34 -23.39
C ASP A 5 -22.63 -15.62 -22.01
N ASN A 6 -23.88 -16.10 -22.00
CA ASN A 6 -24.60 -16.42 -20.77
C ASN A 6 -24.07 -17.70 -20.09
N ASN A 7 -23.72 -18.72 -20.89
CA ASN A 7 -23.10 -19.94 -20.37
C ASN A 7 -21.70 -19.66 -19.80
N HIS A 8 -20.90 -18.83 -20.50
CA HIS A 8 -19.60 -18.39 -20.03
C HIS A 8 -19.66 -17.63 -18.69
N ASP A 9 -20.58 -16.66 -18.54
CA ASP A 9 -20.79 -15.93 -17.29
C ASP A 9 -21.25 -16.85 -16.15
N THR A 10 -22.18 -17.76 -16.44
CA THR A 10 -22.69 -18.75 -15.46
C THR A 10 -21.56 -19.63 -14.93
N LEU A 11 -20.75 -20.20 -15.82
CA LEU A 11 -19.62 -21.07 -15.45
C LEU A 11 -18.53 -20.30 -14.72
N SER A 12 -18.22 -19.06 -15.14
CA SER A 12 -17.24 -18.20 -14.46
C SER A 12 -17.64 -17.94 -12.99
N ARG A 13 -18.90 -17.55 -12.76
CA ARG A 13 -19.44 -17.33 -11.41
C ARG A 13 -19.49 -18.62 -10.59
N PHE A 14 -19.86 -19.74 -11.22
CA PHE A 14 -19.88 -21.04 -10.57
C PHE A 14 -18.48 -21.45 -10.10
N VAL A 15 -17.47 -21.38 -10.97
CA VAL A 15 -16.08 -21.74 -10.62
C VAL A 15 -15.59 -20.93 -9.42
N LEU A 16 -15.80 -19.62 -9.41
CA LEU A 16 -15.40 -18.77 -8.27
C LEU A 16 -16.10 -19.22 -6.97
N ARG A 17 -17.40 -19.50 -7.01
CA ARG A 17 -18.18 -19.93 -5.84
C ARG A 17 -17.80 -21.35 -5.39
N ALA A 18 -17.62 -22.27 -6.32
CA ALA A 18 -17.28 -23.65 -6.04
C ALA A 18 -15.86 -23.76 -5.46
N ARG A 19 -14.90 -22.94 -5.92
CA ARG A 19 -13.57 -22.82 -5.29
C ARG A 19 -13.67 -22.35 -3.83
N ARG A 20 -14.58 -21.40 -3.51
CA ARG A 20 -14.86 -20.98 -2.12
C ARG A 20 -15.49 -22.10 -1.27
N ILE A 21 -16.30 -22.96 -1.87
CA ILE A 21 -16.90 -24.13 -1.20
C ILE A 21 -15.84 -25.20 -0.98
N ALA A 22 -15.00 -25.49 -1.99
CA ALA A 22 -13.90 -26.44 -1.91
C ALA A 22 -12.85 -26.04 -0.86
N ALA A 23 -12.64 -24.74 -0.64
CA ALA A 23 -11.73 -24.21 0.38
C ALA A 23 -12.35 -24.13 1.80
N HIS A 24 -13.59 -24.58 1.99
CA HIS A 24 -14.26 -24.57 3.29
C HIS A 24 -13.68 -25.63 4.23
N SER A 25 -13.55 -25.34 5.53
CA SER A 25 -12.94 -26.25 6.52
C SER A 25 -13.55 -27.65 6.51
N LEU A 26 -14.89 -27.76 6.51
CA LEU A 26 -15.61 -29.04 6.44
C LEU A 26 -15.52 -29.76 5.08
N VAL A 27 -15.06 -29.08 4.02
CA VAL A 27 -14.89 -29.68 2.69
C VAL A 27 -13.44 -30.12 2.46
N LEU A 28 -12.48 -29.49 3.16
CA LEU A 28 -11.08 -29.91 3.17
C LEU A 28 -10.92 -31.32 3.75
N ASP A 29 -11.70 -31.69 4.77
CA ASP A 29 -11.81 -33.07 5.24
C ASP A 29 -12.82 -33.85 4.38
N ARG A 30 -12.32 -34.42 3.26
CA ARG A 30 -13.16 -35.15 2.30
C ARG A 30 -13.80 -36.40 2.91
N ASP A 31 -13.10 -37.10 3.81
CA ASP A 31 -13.59 -38.34 4.39
C ASP A 31 -14.75 -38.07 5.36
N GLU A 32 -14.61 -37.03 6.18
CA GLU A 32 -15.68 -36.55 7.05
C GLU A 32 -16.88 -36.02 6.25
N LEU A 33 -16.63 -35.25 5.19
CA LEU A 33 -17.70 -34.77 4.31
C LEU A 33 -18.49 -35.93 3.70
N LEU A 34 -17.80 -36.94 3.17
CA LEU A 34 -18.42 -38.12 2.57
C LEU A 34 -19.16 -38.97 3.62
N ARG A 35 -18.64 -39.07 4.84
CA ARG A 35 -19.31 -39.74 5.97
C ARG A 35 -20.65 -39.06 6.28
N HIS A 36 -20.67 -37.73 6.36
CA HIS A 36 -21.91 -36.98 6.58
C HIS A 36 -22.87 -37.07 5.39
N ALA A 37 -22.37 -36.98 4.15
CA ALA A 37 -23.19 -37.14 2.94
C ALA A 37 -23.82 -38.55 2.86
N GLY A 38 -23.10 -39.57 3.32
CA GLY A 38 -23.57 -40.95 3.40
C GLY A 38 -24.69 -41.17 4.41
N GLY A 39 -24.84 -40.30 5.41
CA GLY A 39 -25.99 -40.31 6.32
C GLY A 39 -26.09 -41.54 7.22
N LEU A 40 -24.94 -42.10 7.64
CA LEU A 40 -24.92 -43.32 8.45
C LEU A 40 -25.59 -43.09 9.81
N ILE A 41 -26.68 -43.83 10.07
CA ILE A 41 -27.31 -43.91 11.39
C ILE A 41 -27.00 -45.30 11.96
N ARG A 42 -26.29 -45.35 13.09
CA ARG A 42 -25.96 -46.61 13.77
C ARG A 42 -27.05 -46.95 14.77
N GLY A 43 -27.72 -48.09 14.58
CA GLY A 43 -28.71 -48.61 15.51
C GLY A 43 -28.16 -49.76 16.34
N THR A 44 -28.34 -49.74 17.65
CA THR A 44 -28.16 -50.91 18.52
C THR A 44 -29.51 -51.32 19.10
N LEU A 45 -29.89 -52.58 18.94
CA LEU A 45 -31.12 -53.14 19.50
C LEU A 45 -30.76 -53.97 20.73
N ASP A 46 -31.38 -53.69 21.87
CA ASP A 46 -31.23 -54.52 23.06
C ASP A 46 -32.11 -55.77 23.01
N THR A 47 -31.92 -56.70 23.96
CA THR A 47 -32.69 -57.95 24.04
C THR A 47 -34.16 -57.73 24.43
N SER A 48 -34.53 -56.54 24.87
CA SER A 48 -35.91 -56.14 25.18
C SER A 48 -36.60 -55.50 23.98
N GLY A 49 -35.90 -55.32 22.86
CA GLY A 49 -36.41 -54.68 21.65
C GLY A 49 -36.31 -53.16 21.65
N ASN A 50 -35.58 -52.54 22.58
CA ASN A 50 -35.34 -51.09 22.55
C ASN A 50 -34.19 -50.77 21.58
N MET A 51 -34.41 -49.81 20.68
CA MET A 51 -33.42 -49.36 19.70
C MET A 51 -32.78 -48.04 20.16
N THR A 52 -31.45 -48.00 20.21
CA THR A 52 -30.68 -46.75 20.34
C THR A 52 -30.12 -46.38 18.97
N MET A 53 -30.41 -45.17 18.49
CA MET A 53 -29.92 -44.64 17.22
C MET A 53 -28.88 -43.55 17.48
N VAL A 54 -27.72 -43.67 16.83
CA VAL A 54 -26.63 -42.68 16.90
C VAL A 54 -26.35 -42.15 15.51
N GLN A 55 -26.51 -40.84 15.35
CA GLN A 55 -26.11 -40.09 14.16
C GLN A 55 -24.99 -39.12 14.56
N GLU A 56 -23.88 -39.17 13.82
CA GLU A 56 -22.76 -38.27 14.04
C GLU A 56 -23.00 -36.93 13.31
N LEU A 57 -22.83 -35.82 14.03
CA LEU A 57 -22.97 -34.45 13.52
C LEU A 57 -21.59 -33.77 13.43
N PRO A 58 -21.44 -32.69 12.65
CA PRO A 58 -20.19 -31.94 12.60
C PRO A 58 -19.85 -31.33 13.96
N ASP A 59 -18.56 -31.25 14.29
CA ASP A 59 -18.07 -30.68 15.55
C ASP A 59 -18.43 -29.20 15.75
N SER A 60 -18.65 -28.47 14.65
CA SER A 60 -19.01 -27.05 14.67
C SER A 60 -20.27 -26.78 13.84
N GLU A 61 -21.34 -26.39 14.53
CA GLU A 61 -22.58 -25.91 13.93
C GLU A 61 -22.37 -24.65 13.09
N GLU A 62 -21.65 -23.65 13.62
CA GLU A 62 -21.32 -22.41 12.90
C GLU A 62 -20.58 -22.69 11.58
N ALA A 63 -19.61 -23.61 11.59
CA ALA A 63 -18.91 -24.00 10.37
C ALA A 63 -19.88 -24.65 9.35
N PHE A 64 -20.83 -25.46 9.83
CA PHE A 64 -21.81 -26.09 8.96
C PHE A 64 -22.82 -25.10 8.38
N GLU A 65 -23.34 -24.15 9.19
CA GLU A 65 -24.16 -23.03 8.71
C GLU A 65 -23.44 -22.23 7.63
N SER A 66 -22.14 -21.97 7.85
CA SER A 66 -21.27 -21.29 6.90
C SER A 66 -21.18 -22.06 5.56
N LEU A 67 -21.09 -23.39 5.59
CA LEU A 67 -21.11 -24.23 4.39
C LEU A 67 -22.47 -24.17 3.67
N ALA A 68 -23.57 -24.33 4.40
CA ALA A 68 -24.93 -24.27 3.85
C ALA A 68 -25.23 -22.91 3.21
N ALA A 69 -24.82 -21.81 3.85
CA ALA A 69 -24.91 -20.46 3.30
C ALA A 69 -24.10 -20.30 2.01
N ARG A 70 -22.94 -20.97 1.90
CA ARG A 70 -22.13 -21.00 0.67
C ARG A 70 -22.84 -21.75 -0.45
N LEU A 71 -23.54 -22.85 -0.15
CA LEU A 71 -24.26 -23.68 -1.12
C LEU A 71 -25.59 -23.09 -1.60
N ARG A 72 -26.27 -22.28 -0.76
CA ARG A 72 -27.62 -21.76 -1.04
C ARG A 72 -27.82 -21.20 -2.46
N PRO A 73 -26.91 -20.40 -3.05
CA PRO A 73 -27.10 -19.89 -4.41
C PRO A 73 -27.26 -20.99 -5.49
N LEU A 74 -26.75 -22.19 -5.25
CA LEU A 74 -26.88 -23.34 -6.16
C LEU A 74 -28.27 -23.97 -6.08
N THR A 75 -29.05 -23.71 -5.03
CA THR A 75 -30.37 -24.35 -4.76
C THR A 75 -31.57 -23.50 -5.18
N VAL A 76 -31.35 -22.25 -5.62
CA VAL A 76 -32.44 -21.30 -5.88
C VAL A 76 -32.51 -20.97 -7.37
N ALA A 77 -33.60 -21.36 -8.05
CA ALA A 77 -33.76 -21.21 -9.50
C ALA A 77 -33.53 -19.79 -10.07
N ARG A 78 -33.81 -18.74 -9.29
CA ARG A 78 -33.60 -17.35 -9.72
C ARG A 78 -32.13 -16.92 -9.72
N GLU A 79 -31.27 -17.63 -9.01
CA GLU A 79 -29.84 -17.31 -8.94
C GLU A 79 -29.16 -17.59 -10.29
N PRO A 80 -28.14 -16.81 -10.67
CA PRO A 80 -27.43 -17.01 -11.93
C PRO A 80 -26.69 -18.35 -11.97
N ILE A 81 -26.26 -18.85 -10.81
CA ILE A 81 -25.52 -20.10 -10.66
C ILE A 81 -26.37 -21.23 -10.09
N TYR A 82 -27.70 -21.18 -10.28
CA TYR A 82 -28.56 -22.31 -9.95
C TYR A 82 -28.00 -23.59 -10.60
N TYR A 83 -27.92 -24.69 -9.85
CA TYR A 83 -27.14 -25.86 -10.27
C TYR A 83 -27.57 -26.41 -11.63
N GLU A 84 -28.86 -26.44 -11.94
CA GLU A 84 -29.33 -26.86 -13.27
C GLU A 84 -28.89 -25.94 -14.40
N LYS A 85 -28.73 -24.63 -14.15
CA LYS A 85 -28.17 -23.71 -15.15
C LYS A 85 -26.69 -24.00 -15.39
N VAL A 86 -25.95 -24.36 -14.34
CA VAL A 86 -24.54 -24.76 -14.44
C VAL A 86 -24.41 -26.04 -15.27
N LEU A 87 -25.20 -27.07 -14.95
CA LEU A 87 -25.18 -28.32 -15.73
C LEU A 87 -25.58 -28.07 -17.19
N SER A 88 -26.64 -27.29 -17.45
CA SER A 88 -27.05 -26.94 -18.81
C SER A 88 -25.94 -26.20 -19.58
N ALA A 89 -25.20 -25.31 -18.92
CA ALA A 89 -24.07 -24.63 -19.52
C ALA A 89 -22.89 -25.56 -19.83
N LEU A 90 -22.65 -26.59 -18.99
CA LEU A 90 -21.66 -27.63 -19.27
C LEU A 90 -22.09 -28.53 -20.43
N GLU A 91 -23.36 -28.92 -20.52
CA GLU A 91 -23.89 -29.74 -21.62
C GLU A 91 -23.77 -29.08 -22.98
N ALA A 92 -24.02 -27.76 -23.03
CA ALA A 92 -23.85 -26.99 -24.26
C ALA A 92 -22.42 -27.06 -24.82
N ALA A 93 -21.44 -27.43 -23.99
CA ALA A 93 -20.03 -27.59 -24.34
C ALA A 93 -19.54 -29.06 -24.23
N ALA A 94 -20.43 -30.01 -23.95
CA ALA A 94 -20.05 -31.39 -23.65
C ALA A 94 -19.69 -32.19 -24.92
N SER A 95 -18.76 -33.13 -24.74
CA SER A 95 -18.53 -34.25 -25.66
C SER A 95 -19.29 -35.50 -25.18
N ASP A 96 -19.41 -36.51 -26.03
CA ASP A 96 -20.04 -37.80 -25.68
C ASP A 96 -19.44 -38.44 -24.41
N GLU A 97 -18.16 -38.22 -24.14
CA GLU A 97 -17.44 -38.71 -22.94
C GLU A 97 -17.89 -38.00 -21.65
N ASN A 98 -18.18 -36.69 -21.74
CA ASN A 98 -18.56 -35.88 -20.58
C ASN A 98 -20.07 -35.92 -20.30
N GLN A 99 -20.89 -36.19 -21.31
CA GLN A 99 -22.35 -36.19 -21.19
C GLN A 99 -22.84 -37.15 -20.10
N GLY A 100 -22.28 -38.37 -20.04
CA GLY A 100 -22.67 -39.35 -19.02
C GLY A 100 -22.37 -38.90 -17.58
N GLN A 101 -21.29 -38.14 -17.37
CA GLN A 101 -20.96 -37.60 -16.03
C GLN A 101 -21.89 -36.43 -15.66
N ILE A 102 -22.27 -35.60 -16.63
CA ILE A 102 -23.22 -34.51 -16.41
C ILE A 102 -24.61 -35.06 -16.08
N ASP A 103 -25.06 -36.09 -16.79
CA ASP A 103 -26.33 -36.77 -16.53
C ASP A 103 -26.35 -37.40 -15.12
N GLU A 104 -25.25 -38.03 -14.70
CA GLU A 104 -25.12 -38.59 -13.35
C GLU A 104 -25.18 -37.49 -12.27
N LEU A 105 -24.48 -36.37 -12.47
CA LEU A 105 -24.52 -35.22 -11.57
C LEU A 105 -25.93 -34.63 -11.47
N ARG A 106 -26.64 -34.50 -12.60
CA ARG A 106 -28.02 -34.02 -12.64
C ARG A 106 -28.95 -34.93 -11.86
N LEU A 107 -28.85 -36.24 -12.10
CA LEU A 107 -29.67 -37.23 -11.41
C LEU A 107 -29.46 -37.15 -9.89
N LYS A 108 -28.20 -37.13 -9.44
CA LYS A 108 -27.85 -37.04 -8.02
C LYS A 108 -28.30 -35.72 -7.38
N TRP A 109 -28.17 -34.60 -8.09
CA TRP A 109 -28.62 -33.30 -7.60
C TRP A 109 -30.13 -33.21 -7.49
N THR A 110 -30.85 -33.67 -8.52
CA THR A 110 -32.33 -33.69 -8.51
C THR A 110 -32.85 -34.50 -7.31
N ALA A 111 -32.21 -35.62 -6.98
CA ALA A 111 -32.54 -36.42 -5.80
C ALA A 111 -32.24 -35.71 -4.46
N ALA A 112 -31.31 -34.76 -4.45
CA ALA A 112 -30.89 -34.01 -3.27
C ALA A 112 -31.57 -32.63 -3.16
N GLU A 113 -32.34 -32.20 -4.16
CA GLU A 113 -33.02 -30.89 -4.18
C GLU A 113 -33.89 -30.71 -2.93
N ILE A 114 -33.99 -29.50 -2.40
CA ILE A 114 -34.63 -29.21 -1.11
C ILE A 114 -35.96 -28.45 -1.25
N GLN A 115 -36.33 -28.05 -2.46
CA GLN A 115 -37.62 -27.38 -2.70
C GLN A 115 -38.80 -28.35 -2.87
N GLY A 116 -38.55 -29.68 -2.87
CA GLY A 116 -39.57 -30.71 -3.04
C GLY A 116 -39.88 -31.51 -1.77
N SER A 117 -40.46 -32.70 -1.94
CA SER A 117 -40.81 -33.65 -0.86
C SER A 117 -40.20 -35.04 -1.06
N GLN A 118 -39.17 -35.13 -1.89
CA GLN A 118 -38.45 -36.38 -2.17
C GLN A 118 -37.74 -36.90 -0.93
N VAL A 119 -37.80 -38.21 -0.72
CA VAL A 119 -37.05 -38.90 0.33
C VAL A 119 -35.68 -39.29 -0.22
N GLN A 120 -34.60 -38.85 0.41
CA GLN A 120 -33.25 -39.19 -0.01
C GLN A 120 -32.70 -40.42 0.73
N ALA A 121 -32.98 -40.60 2.02
CA ALA A 121 -32.77 -41.87 2.73
C ALA A 121 -33.85 -42.15 3.76
N PHE A 122 -34.41 -41.14 4.40
CA PHE A 122 -35.41 -41.37 5.43
C PHE A 122 -36.54 -40.35 5.38
N ALA A 123 -37.71 -40.81 5.84
CA ALA A 123 -38.83 -39.97 6.20
C ALA A 123 -39.15 -40.24 7.66
N LEU A 124 -39.56 -39.20 8.39
CA LEU A 124 -39.94 -39.30 9.79
C LEU A 124 -41.43 -39.08 9.95
N GLN A 125 -41.98 -39.80 10.92
CA GLN A 125 -43.28 -39.56 11.52
C GLN A 125 -43.13 -39.81 13.01
N GLN A 126 -43.68 -38.93 13.84
CA GLN A 126 -43.72 -39.10 15.28
C GLN A 126 -45.16 -39.20 15.76
N SER A 127 -45.38 -40.00 16.79
CA SER A 127 -46.65 -40.08 17.53
C SER A 127 -46.37 -40.50 18.96
N LYS A 128 -47.28 -40.18 19.88
CA LYS A 128 -47.24 -40.75 21.23
C LYS A 128 -47.52 -42.25 21.18
N LEU A 129 -47.12 -42.98 22.22
CA LEU A 129 -47.34 -44.44 22.33
C LEU A 129 -48.83 -44.84 22.31
N ASP A 130 -49.72 -43.91 22.64
CA ASP A 130 -51.18 -44.09 22.57
C ASP A 130 -51.78 -43.72 21.19
N GLY A 131 -50.92 -43.34 20.22
CA GLY A 131 -51.29 -42.95 18.87
C GLY A 131 -51.80 -41.52 18.74
N SER A 132 -51.82 -40.73 19.83
CA SER A 132 -52.18 -39.31 19.78
C SER A 132 -51.01 -38.45 19.27
N GLU A 133 -51.33 -37.25 18.75
CA GLU A 133 -50.35 -36.27 18.26
C GLU A 133 -49.44 -36.82 17.14
N ALA A 134 -50.01 -37.61 16.22
CA ALA A 134 -49.29 -38.07 15.04
C ALA A 134 -48.96 -36.91 14.09
N THR A 135 -47.69 -36.74 13.73
CA THR A 135 -47.25 -35.79 12.71
C THR A 135 -47.52 -36.33 11.30
N ASP A 136 -47.46 -35.46 10.29
CA ASP A 136 -47.36 -35.90 8.90
C ASP A 136 -46.03 -36.64 8.67
N PHE A 137 -45.98 -37.46 7.61
CA PHE A 137 -44.72 -37.98 7.10
C PHE A 137 -43.95 -36.85 6.42
N VAL A 138 -42.71 -36.64 6.85
CA VAL A 138 -41.84 -35.58 6.34
C VAL A 138 -40.50 -36.18 5.90
N SER A 139 -40.06 -35.85 4.68
CA SER A 139 -38.76 -36.30 4.17
C SER A 139 -37.59 -35.56 4.84
N ASP A 140 -36.43 -36.21 4.83
CA ASP A 140 -35.14 -35.58 5.13
C ASP A 140 -34.87 -34.29 4.34
N THR A 141 -35.25 -34.20 3.07
CA THR A 141 -35.11 -32.96 2.29
C THR A 141 -36.04 -31.84 2.77
N GLN A 142 -37.27 -32.16 3.22
CA GLN A 142 -38.18 -31.19 3.84
C GLN A 142 -37.67 -30.73 5.21
N LEU A 143 -37.11 -31.63 6.02
CA LEU A 143 -36.46 -31.31 7.28
C LEU A 143 -35.25 -30.39 7.07
N ALA A 144 -34.38 -30.70 6.09
CA ALA A 144 -33.24 -29.88 5.72
C ALA A 144 -33.65 -28.50 5.19
N ALA A 145 -34.70 -28.43 4.37
CA ALA A 145 -35.26 -27.18 3.86
C ALA A 145 -35.84 -26.32 4.97
N ALA A 146 -36.55 -26.91 5.93
CA ALA A 146 -37.06 -26.19 7.08
C ALA A 146 -35.94 -25.66 7.97
N TRP A 147 -34.88 -26.44 8.21
CA TRP A 147 -33.69 -25.93 8.90
C TRP A 147 -33.09 -24.71 8.19
N LEU A 148 -32.79 -24.82 6.89
CA LEU A 148 -32.19 -23.71 6.14
C LEU A 148 -33.09 -22.47 6.18
N TYR A 149 -34.40 -22.61 5.99
CA TYR A 149 -35.29 -21.47 5.78
C TYR A 149 -35.98 -20.95 7.03
N ALA A 150 -36.23 -21.75 8.07
CA ALA A 150 -36.93 -21.31 9.28
C ALA A 150 -36.00 -21.12 10.48
N ASP A 151 -34.88 -21.86 10.53
CA ASP A 151 -33.94 -21.78 11.65
C ASP A 151 -32.72 -20.90 11.29
N LEU A 152 -32.23 -20.94 10.03
CA LEU A 152 -31.02 -20.22 9.60
C LEU A 152 -31.27 -18.91 8.84
N VAL A 153 -32.13 -18.90 7.81
CA VAL A 153 -32.20 -17.79 6.83
C VAL A 153 -33.44 -16.89 6.96
N HIS A 154 -34.62 -17.45 7.25
CA HIS A 154 -35.85 -16.68 7.50
C HIS A 154 -36.47 -17.13 8.83
N ALA A 155 -37.46 -16.37 9.32
CA ALA A 155 -38.19 -16.71 10.54
C ALA A 155 -39.50 -17.50 10.25
N ASP A 156 -39.83 -17.74 8.98
CA ASP A 156 -41.05 -18.43 8.56
C ASP A 156 -40.84 -19.39 7.37
N ALA A 157 -41.08 -20.69 7.60
CA ALA A 157 -41.12 -21.67 6.51
C ALA A 157 -42.53 -21.76 5.90
N THR A 158 -42.64 -21.43 4.61
CA THR A 158 -43.87 -21.58 3.82
C THR A 158 -43.83 -22.82 2.92
N GLY A 159 -45.00 -23.37 2.55
CA GLY A 159 -45.10 -24.46 1.56
C GLY A 159 -44.80 -25.86 2.13
N PRO A 160 -44.26 -26.79 1.31
CA PRO A 160 -44.04 -28.20 1.70
C PRO A 160 -43.15 -28.41 2.94
N LYS A 161 -42.31 -27.44 3.27
CA LYS A 161 -41.42 -27.45 4.45
C LYS A 161 -42.09 -27.02 5.76
N ARG A 162 -43.36 -26.56 5.74
CA ARG A 162 -44.08 -26.18 6.97
C ARG A 162 -44.31 -27.39 7.90
N ALA A 163 -44.63 -28.56 7.33
CA ALA A 163 -44.87 -29.78 8.12
C ALA A 163 -43.62 -30.23 8.90
N ALA A 164 -42.42 -29.87 8.43
CA ALA A 164 -41.17 -30.15 9.14
C ALA A 164 -40.98 -29.32 10.42
N LEU A 165 -41.76 -28.24 10.62
CA LEU A 165 -41.72 -27.44 11.84
C LEU A 165 -42.32 -28.15 13.05
N ASP A 166 -43.10 -29.21 12.83
CA ASP A 166 -43.66 -30.04 13.89
C ASP A 166 -42.59 -30.94 14.56
N PHE A 167 -41.39 -31.04 13.96
CA PHE A 167 -40.26 -31.78 14.50
C PHE A 167 -39.31 -30.87 15.29
N PRO A 168 -38.48 -31.38 16.22
CA PRO A 168 -37.48 -30.59 16.92
C PRO A 168 -36.38 -30.04 16.00
N PHE A 169 -35.77 -28.92 16.41
CA PHE A 169 -34.62 -28.30 15.72
C PHE A 169 -33.51 -29.31 15.38
N VAL A 170 -33.13 -30.16 16.35
CA VAL A 170 -32.03 -31.12 16.18
C VAL A 170 -32.27 -32.12 15.06
N GLU A 171 -33.53 -32.51 14.82
CA GLU A 171 -33.88 -33.45 13.75
C GLU A 171 -33.82 -32.78 12.38
N ARG A 172 -34.24 -31.50 12.31
CA ARG A 172 -34.08 -30.69 11.11
C ARG A 172 -32.61 -30.44 10.77
N TYR A 173 -31.80 -30.10 11.77
CA TYR A 173 -30.35 -29.92 11.63
C TYR A 173 -29.67 -31.22 11.19
N ALA A 174 -29.99 -32.35 11.81
CA ALA A 174 -29.41 -33.64 11.45
C ALA A 174 -29.73 -34.07 10.01
N ALA A 175 -30.94 -33.78 9.52
CA ALA A 175 -31.28 -33.98 8.12
C ALA A 175 -30.51 -33.02 7.20
N ALA A 176 -30.38 -31.74 7.59
CA ALA A 176 -29.60 -30.75 6.85
C ALA A 176 -28.14 -31.15 6.69
N VAL A 177 -27.49 -31.64 7.75
CA VAL A 177 -26.09 -32.12 7.74
C VAL A 177 -25.84 -33.03 6.55
N ARG A 178 -26.67 -34.05 6.38
CA ARG A 178 -26.52 -35.01 5.29
C ARG A 178 -26.78 -34.38 3.93
N VAL A 179 -27.89 -33.65 3.79
CA VAL A 179 -28.33 -33.10 2.49
C VAL A 179 -27.30 -32.09 1.97
N PHE A 180 -26.86 -31.14 2.79
CA PHE A 180 -25.88 -30.14 2.35
C PHE A 180 -24.46 -30.70 2.26
N ALA A 181 -24.08 -31.71 3.04
CA ALA A 181 -22.82 -32.43 2.82
C ALA A 181 -22.80 -33.09 1.45
N ASN A 182 -23.90 -33.76 1.05
CA ASN A 182 -24.03 -34.34 -0.28
C ASN A 182 -24.01 -33.26 -1.39
N MET A 183 -24.71 -32.15 -1.21
CA MET A 183 -24.64 -31.02 -2.16
C MET A 183 -23.23 -30.43 -2.29
N ALA A 184 -22.47 -30.34 -1.20
CA ALA A 184 -21.08 -29.92 -1.25
C ALA A 184 -20.22 -30.91 -2.04
N THR A 185 -20.38 -32.21 -1.82
CA THR A 185 -19.71 -33.26 -2.60
C THR A 185 -20.02 -33.13 -4.09
N LEU A 186 -21.30 -32.96 -4.45
CA LEU A 186 -21.71 -32.76 -5.84
C LEU A 186 -21.13 -31.47 -6.44
N THR A 187 -21.07 -30.39 -5.67
CA THR A 187 -20.47 -29.13 -6.11
C THR A 187 -18.98 -29.27 -6.40
N VAL A 188 -18.23 -29.97 -5.53
CA VAL A 188 -16.81 -30.25 -5.74
C VAL A 188 -16.60 -31.15 -6.95
N ALA A 189 -17.42 -32.19 -7.12
CA ALA A 189 -17.36 -33.07 -8.29
C ALA A 189 -17.64 -32.30 -9.61
N THR A 190 -18.61 -31.38 -9.62
CA THR A 190 -18.89 -30.51 -10.77
C THR A 190 -17.74 -29.54 -11.04
N LEU A 191 -17.10 -28.99 -10.00
CA LEU A 191 -15.91 -28.16 -10.16
C LEU A 191 -14.75 -28.94 -10.80
N GLU A 192 -14.50 -30.17 -10.34
CA GLU A 192 -13.48 -31.05 -10.90
C GLU A 192 -13.77 -31.40 -12.36
N LEU A 193 -15.03 -31.68 -12.73
CA LEU A 193 -15.46 -31.88 -14.11
C LEU A 193 -15.26 -30.61 -14.95
N THR A 194 -15.68 -29.46 -14.43
CA THR A 194 -15.52 -28.16 -15.12
C THR A 194 -14.05 -27.88 -15.41
N GLN A 195 -13.16 -28.15 -14.44
CA GLN A 195 -11.72 -28.00 -14.64
C GLN A 195 -11.18 -28.92 -15.74
N LYS A 196 -11.59 -30.19 -15.76
CA LYS A 196 -11.22 -31.13 -16.85
C LYS A 196 -11.68 -30.63 -18.22
N MET A 197 -12.89 -30.08 -18.31
CA MET A 197 -13.43 -29.52 -19.56
C MET A 197 -12.70 -28.24 -19.98
N ILE A 198 -12.26 -27.40 -19.04
CA ILE A 198 -11.39 -26.24 -19.31
C ILE A 198 -10.02 -26.70 -19.83
N ASP A 199 -9.39 -27.67 -19.17
CA ASP A 199 -8.08 -28.21 -19.55
C ASP A 199 -8.12 -28.87 -20.95
N ALA A 200 -9.26 -29.47 -21.31
CA ALA A 200 -9.52 -30.01 -22.65
C ALA A 200 -9.90 -28.95 -23.71
N GLY A 201 -10.03 -27.68 -23.32
CA GLY A 201 -10.42 -26.59 -24.22
C GLY A 201 -11.89 -26.60 -24.66
N LEU A 202 -12.75 -27.36 -23.97
CA LEU A 202 -14.18 -27.45 -24.27
C LEU A 202 -14.98 -26.29 -23.67
N VAL A 203 -14.55 -25.79 -22.52
CA VAL A 203 -15.18 -24.69 -21.79
C VAL A 203 -14.16 -23.57 -21.57
N SER A 204 -14.61 -22.32 -21.70
CA SER A 204 -13.84 -21.16 -21.26
C SER A 204 -14.57 -20.44 -20.13
N VAL A 205 -13.78 -19.86 -19.22
CA VAL A 205 -14.25 -19.02 -18.11
C VAL A 205 -13.32 -17.81 -17.99
N ALA A 206 -13.79 -16.75 -17.33
CA ALA A 206 -12.96 -15.59 -17.04
C ALA A 206 -11.73 -16.00 -16.20
N SER A 207 -10.53 -15.58 -16.61
CA SER A 207 -9.27 -15.96 -15.95
C SER A 207 -9.26 -15.65 -14.45
N SER A 208 -9.86 -14.52 -14.06
CA SER A 208 -10.03 -14.14 -12.65
C SER A 208 -10.80 -15.18 -11.83
N SER A 209 -11.73 -15.93 -12.43
CA SER A 209 -12.46 -16.99 -11.73
C SER A 209 -11.55 -18.14 -11.29
N LEU A 210 -10.44 -18.36 -12.00
CA LEU A 210 -9.43 -19.38 -11.72
C LEU A 210 -8.29 -18.85 -10.84
N THR A 211 -7.91 -17.59 -11.01
CA THR A 211 -6.72 -17.02 -10.36
C THR A 211 -7.01 -16.25 -9.08
N ASP A 212 -8.18 -15.62 -8.96
CA ASP A 212 -8.48 -14.78 -7.80
C ASP A 212 -8.46 -15.61 -6.51
N GLU A 213 -7.97 -14.99 -5.44
CA GLU A 213 -7.99 -15.58 -4.11
C GLU A 213 -9.44 -15.70 -3.62
N VAL A 214 -9.81 -16.92 -3.23
CA VAL A 214 -11.15 -17.26 -2.76
C VAL A 214 -11.25 -17.32 -1.24
N VAL A 215 -10.11 -17.21 -0.56
CA VAL A 215 -9.96 -17.17 0.90
C VAL A 215 -8.94 -16.09 1.25
N VAL A 216 -9.20 -15.34 2.32
CA VAL A 216 -8.31 -14.24 2.74
C VAL A 216 -6.96 -14.76 3.23
N GLY A 217 -6.89 -15.98 3.80
CA GLY A 217 -5.64 -16.67 4.17
C GLY A 217 -4.79 -15.99 5.26
N THR A 218 -5.02 -14.71 5.55
CA THR A 218 -4.31 -13.89 6.52
C THR A 218 -5.26 -13.39 7.60
N LYS A 219 -4.69 -13.15 8.79
CA LYS A 219 -5.38 -12.48 9.90
C LYS A 219 -5.20 -10.96 9.87
N GLN A 220 -4.31 -10.45 9.02
CA GLN A 220 -3.94 -9.04 8.97
C GLN A 220 -3.80 -8.56 7.53
N LEU A 221 -4.33 -7.37 7.26
CA LEU A 221 -4.08 -6.63 6.03
C LEU A 221 -3.06 -5.54 6.32
N VAL A 222 -1.83 -5.72 5.83
CA VAL A 222 -0.77 -4.71 5.95
C VAL A 222 -0.89 -3.77 4.75
N ARG A 223 -0.98 -2.47 5.01
CA ARG A 223 -1.00 -1.42 4.00
C ARG A 223 -0.06 -0.31 4.42
N GLU A 224 0.84 0.07 3.52
CA GLU A 224 1.71 1.22 3.70
C GLU A 224 1.02 2.46 3.13
N ALA A 225 0.93 3.52 3.92
CA ALA A 225 0.28 4.76 3.54
C ALA A 225 0.89 5.96 4.26
N ARG A 226 0.76 7.14 3.66
CA ARG A 226 1.02 8.42 4.32
C ARG A 226 -0.29 8.97 4.88
N ALA A 227 -0.28 9.36 6.14
CA ALA A 227 -1.42 9.96 6.81
C ALA A 227 -1.32 11.49 6.81
N TYR A 228 -2.47 12.16 6.72
CA TYR A 228 -2.60 13.61 6.78
C TYR A 228 -3.74 13.96 7.73
N VAL A 229 -3.64 15.10 8.40
CA VAL A 229 -4.64 15.63 9.34
C VAL A 229 -4.96 17.09 9.05
N ALA A 230 -6.19 17.48 9.38
CA ALA A 230 -6.69 18.84 9.35
C ALA A 230 -7.59 19.09 10.56
N GLU A 231 -7.96 20.34 10.80
CA GLU A 231 -8.92 20.68 11.86
C GLU A 231 -10.29 20.06 11.62
N VAL A 232 -11.01 19.80 12.72
CA VAL A 232 -12.38 19.26 12.66
C VAL A 232 -13.27 20.24 11.91
N GLY A 233 -13.86 19.76 10.79
CA GLY A 233 -14.70 20.56 9.90
C GLY A 233 -14.06 20.86 8.54
N ALA A 234 -12.77 20.61 8.36
CA ALA A 234 -12.12 20.68 7.06
C ALA A 234 -12.68 19.60 6.11
N ALA A 235 -12.94 19.98 4.86
CA ALA A 235 -13.39 19.04 3.85
C ALA A 235 -12.23 18.13 3.40
N PRO A 236 -12.44 16.81 3.28
CA PRO A 236 -11.41 15.91 2.75
C PRO A 236 -11.14 16.22 1.27
N PRO A 237 -9.86 16.19 0.82
CA PRO A 237 -9.51 16.48 -0.56
C PRO A 237 -10.01 15.37 -1.50
N ASP A 238 -10.42 15.74 -2.71
CA ASP A 238 -10.65 14.79 -3.79
C ASP A 238 -9.34 14.50 -4.52
N LEU A 239 -8.69 13.39 -4.13
CA LEU A 239 -7.41 12.94 -4.69
C LEU A 239 -7.50 12.52 -6.17
N ARG A 240 -8.71 12.48 -6.77
CA ARG A 240 -8.88 12.26 -8.21
C ARG A 240 -8.64 13.53 -9.03
N VAL A 241 -8.75 14.70 -8.39
CA VAL A 241 -8.75 16.01 -9.05
C VAL A 241 -7.45 16.77 -8.79
N THR A 242 -6.84 16.59 -7.61
CA THR A 242 -5.57 17.23 -7.26
C THR A 242 -4.58 16.22 -6.68
N GLN A 243 -3.33 16.28 -7.16
CA GLN A 243 -2.19 15.62 -6.53
C GLN A 243 -1.53 16.48 -5.44
N ALA A 244 -1.80 17.80 -5.44
CA ALA A 244 -1.35 18.69 -4.39
C ALA A 244 -2.32 18.66 -3.21
N TRP A 245 -1.77 18.53 -2.00
CA TRP A 245 -2.54 18.58 -0.77
C TRP A 245 -2.99 20.03 -0.48
N PRO A 246 -4.27 20.25 -0.12
CA PRO A 246 -4.72 21.57 0.32
C PRO A 246 -3.94 22.05 1.55
N ALA A 247 -3.76 23.36 1.69
CA ALA A 247 -2.91 23.95 2.73
C ALA A 247 -3.39 23.65 4.16
N GLU A 248 -4.68 23.39 4.34
CA GLU A 248 -5.29 23.01 5.61
C GLU A 248 -4.97 21.56 6.04
N TRP A 249 -4.49 20.71 5.14
CA TRP A 249 -4.08 19.33 5.41
C TRP A 249 -2.57 19.22 5.57
N LYS A 250 -2.12 18.75 6.74
CA LYS A 250 -0.71 18.58 7.07
C LYS A 250 -0.36 17.11 7.23
N PRO A 251 0.87 16.69 6.90
CA PRO A 251 1.32 15.33 7.17
C PRO A 251 1.18 14.97 8.65
N PHE A 252 0.61 13.80 8.95
CA PHE A 252 0.48 13.30 10.31
C PHE A 252 1.79 12.64 10.74
N THR A 253 2.60 13.39 11.47
CA THR A 253 3.93 12.97 11.92
C THR A 253 3.90 12.45 13.37
N VAL A 254 5.02 11.88 13.83
CA VAL A 254 5.18 11.50 15.25
C VAL A 254 4.99 12.70 16.18
N THR A 255 5.46 13.88 15.78
CA THR A 255 5.23 15.13 16.51
C THR A 255 3.73 15.40 16.66
N GLU A 256 2.98 15.33 15.55
CA GLU A 256 1.53 15.58 15.56
C GLU A 256 0.76 14.53 16.36
N MET A 257 1.14 13.26 16.26
CA MET A 257 0.59 12.17 17.06
C MET A 257 0.79 12.43 18.56
N LYS A 258 1.99 12.84 18.98
CA LYS A 258 2.29 13.10 20.40
C LYS A 258 1.57 14.33 20.93
N ARG A 259 1.42 15.38 20.11
CA ARG A 259 0.70 16.62 20.44
C ARG A 259 -0.82 16.47 20.55
N GLN A 260 -1.39 15.32 20.16
CA GLN A 260 -2.78 14.98 20.46
C GLN A 260 -3.06 14.98 21.97
N ASP A 261 -2.05 14.63 22.78
CA ASP A 261 -2.06 14.85 24.22
C ASP A 261 -1.54 16.26 24.53
N PRO A 262 -2.37 17.17 25.08
CA PRO A 262 -1.96 18.52 25.45
C PRO A 262 -0.73 18.56 26.36
N ALA A 263 -0.53 17.55 27.21
CA ALA A 263 0.61 17.52 28.11
C ALA A 263 1.95 17.49 27.36
N ASN A 264 1.98 16.90 26.15
CA ASN A 264 3.19 16.74 25.34
C ASN A 264 3.52 17.94 24.48
N ARG A 265 2.69 18.98 24.46
CA ARG A 265 2.90 20.16 23.61
C ARG A 265 4.03 21.02 24.18
N VAL A 266 5.08 21.17 23.39
CA VAL A 266 6.21 22.07 23.68
C VAL A 266 6.41 22.96 22.47
N SER A 267 6.61 24.26 22.71
CA SER A 267 7.08 25.19 21.68
C SER A 267 8.58 25.43 21.91
N VAL A 268 9.36 25.35 20.84
CA VAL A 268 10.79 25.67 20.87
C VAL A 268 11.05 26.84 19.95
N THR A 269 11.51 27.94 20.53
CA THR A 269 11.74 29.21 19.83
C THR A 269 13.20 29.62 19.91
N LEU A 270 13.73 30.18 18.82
CA LEU A 270 15.12 30.62 18.70
C LEU A 270 15.15 32.15 18.62
N HIS A 271 16.02 32.76 19.43
CA HIS A 271 16.09 34.20 19.62
C HIS A 271 17.46 34.78 19.27
N ASN A 272 17.47 36.01 18.76
CA ASN A 272 18.66 36.81 18.51
C ASN A 272 19.20 37.47 19.80
N ASN A 273 20.35 38.14 19.70
CA ASN A 273 20.97 38.84 20.83
C ASN A 273 20.10 39.97 21.42
N ASP A 274 19.17 40.52 20.63
CA ASP A 274 18.20 41.53 21.07
C ASP A 274 16.92 40.92 21.65
N GLY A 275 16.85 39.59 21.75
CA GLY A 275 15.70 38.84 22.25
C GLY A 275 14.59 38.60 21.21
N THR A 276 14.75 39.06 19.96
CA THR A 276 13.75 38.86 18.91
C THR A 276 13.72 37.40 18.46
N GLU A 277 12.51 36.83 18.35
CA GLU A 277 12.30 35.49 17.78
C GLU A 277 12.55 35.52 16.27
N PHE A 278 13.30 34.56 15.75
CA PHE A 278 13.50 34.40 14.29
C PHE A 278 13.14 33.01 13.76
N ALA A 279 12.92 32.02 14.64
CA ALA A 279 12.43 30.70 14.27
C ALA A 279 11.62 30.07 15.41
N SER A 280 10.61 29.28 15.05
CA SER A 280 9.73 28.57 15.97
C SER A 280 9.43 27.16 15.46
N TYR A 281 9.45 26.20 16.36
CA TYR A 281 9.23 24.79 16.06
C TYR A 281 8.14 24.21 16.95
N ASP A 282 7.10 23.73 16.27
CA ASP A 282 6.15 22.79 16.84
C ASP A 282 6.88 21.52 17.29
N SER A 283 6.91 21.30 18.60
CA SER A 283 7.69 20.24 19.24
C SER A 283 6.81 19.40 20.15
N ALA A 284 7.30 18.20 20.47
CA ALA A 284 6.56 17.27 21.31
C ALA A 284 7.47 16.55 22.30
N VAL A 285 7.02 16.39 23.55
CA VAL A 285 7.67 15.45 24.46
C VAL A 285 7.35 14.03 24.01
N VAL A 286 8.38 13.27 23.64
CA VAL A 286 8.24 11.88 23.17
C VAL A 286 8.46 10.87 24.29
N HIS A 287 9.20 11.25 25.33
CA HIS A 287 9.47 10.46 26.52
C HIS A 287 9.66 11.37 27.75
N ARG A 288 9.21 10.88 28.92
CA ARG A 288 9.38 11.52 30.23
C ARG A 288 9.78 10.46 31.25
N ASP A 289 10.81 10.75 32.01
CA ASP A 289 11.09 10.10 33.27
C ASP A 289 11.14 11.17 34.37
N ILE A 290 10.11 11.17 35.21
CA ILE A 290 9.96 12.18 36.27
C ILE A 290 10.26 11.62 37.66
N GLU A 291 10.62 10.33 37.74
CA GLU A 291 10.92 9.63 38.99
C GLU A 291 12.41 9.70 39.34
N ILE A 292 13.26 9.96 38.34
CA ILE A 292 14.68 10.24 38.52
C ILE A 292 14.93 11.73 38.84
N GLU A 293 16.03 12.01 39.55
CA GLU A 293 16.47 13.37 39.88
C GLU A 293 17.90 13.59 39.34
N PRO A 294 18.11 14.56 38.43
CA PRO A 294 17.10 15.44 37.82
C PRO A 294 16.14 14.66 36.90
N GLY A 295 14.91 15.14 36.75
CA GLY A 295 13.93 14.53 35.84
C GLY A 295 14.39 14.63 34.38
N GLU A 296 14.02 13.69 33.52
CA GLU A 296 14.47 13.64 32.13
C GLU A 296 13.31 13.75 31.14
N TRP A 297 13.41 14.68 30.20
CA TRP A 297 12.49 14.83 29.07
C TRP A 297 13.23 14.63 27.75
N HIS A 298 12.61 13.89 26.83
CA HIS A 298 13.05 13.84 25.44
C HIS A 298 12.08 14.65 24.60
N VAL A 299 12.55 15.78 24.07
CA VAL A 299 11.74 16.71 23.27
C VAL A 299 12.12 16.55 21.80
N LEU A 300 11.18 16.10 20.97
CA LEU A 300 11.32 16.06 19.52
C LEU A 300 11.03 17.44 18.95
N VAL A 301 12.06 18.09 18.41
CA VAL A 301 12.03 19.44 17.84
C VAL A 301 12.10 19.35 16.32
N GLY A 302 11.18 20.07 15.65
CA GLY A 302 11.11 20.11 14.18
C GLY A 302 10.85 18.76 13.50
N GLY A 303 10.48 17.73 14.27
CA GLY A 303 10.34 16.36 13.78
C GLY A 303 11.65 15.65 13.44
N CYS A 304 12.82 16.29 13.66
CA CYS A 304 14.12 15.80 13.20
C CYS A 304 15.16 15.62 14.31
N THR A 305 15.02 16.27 15.47
CA THR A 305 16.02 16.18 16.54
C THR A 305 15.38 15.95 17.90
N ILE A 306 15.85 14.95 18.65
CA ILE A 306 15.53 14.77 20.06
C ILE A 306 16.53 15.51 20.94
N PHE A 307 16.01 16.40 21.77
CA PHE A 307 16.72 17.04 22.87
C PHE A 307 16.47 16.24 24.14
N LYS A 308 17.54 15.65 24.69
CA LYS A 308 17.51 15.04 26.02
C LYS A 308 17.79 16.12 27.05
N VAL A 309 16.76 16.49 27.78
CA VAL A 309 16.78 17.60 28.74
C VAL A 309 16.68 17.01 30.14
N ALA A 310 17.68 17.26 30.97
CA ALA A 310 17.58 17.09 32.40
C ALA A 310 16.96 18.35 33.01
N LEU A 311 15.91 18.17 33.80
CA LEU A 311 15.09 19.20 34.41
C LEU A 311 15.34 19.23 35.92
N GLU A 312 15.76 20.37 36.42
CA GLU A 312 15.96 20.62 37.84
C GLU A 312 14.64 21.02 38.47
N ARG A 313 14.35 20.47 39.65
CA ARG A 313 13.13 20.75 40.41
C ARG A 313 13.43 21.36 41.77
N ASP A 314 12.64 22.36 42.13
CA ASP A 314 12.54 22.87 43.49
C ASP A 314 11.09 22.82 43.95
N HIS A 315 10.84 22.14 45.08
CA HIS A 315 9.51 21.96 45.65
C HIS A 315 8.41 21.49 44.65
N GLY A 316 8.79 20.69 43.65
CA GLY A 316 7.89 20.17 42.62
C GLY A 316 7.68 21.07 41.40
N ASN A 317 8.28 22.28 41.39
CA ASN A 317 8.29 23.17 40.23
C ASN A 317 9.61 23.06 39.47
N PHE A 318 9.55 23.22 38.16
CA PHE A 318 10.74 23.29 37.33
C PHE A 318 11.44 24.63 37.54
N VAL A 319 12.73 24.59 37.89
CA VAL A 319 13.55 25.78 38.14
C VAL A 319 14.67 25.96 37.13
N GLY A 320 14.95 24.92 36.33
CA GLY A 320 15.96 24.98 35.29
C GLY A 320 15.98 23.71 34.44
N GLY A 321 16.73 23.77 33.35
CA GLY A 321 16.97 22.63 32.48
C GLY A 321 18.35 22.70 31.85
N ARG A 322 18.95 21.55 31.57
CA ARG A 322 20.20 21.40 30.81
C ARG A 322 20.05 20.32 29.76
N ILE A 323 20.74 20.47 28.63
CA ILE A 323 20.80 19.41 27.62
C ILE A 323 21.89 18.42 28.01
N ASP A 324 21.49 17.16 28.15
CA ASP A 324 22.39 16.03 28.34
C ASP A 324 22.73 15.32 27.03
N GLY A 325 21.96 15.57 25.96
CA GLY A 325 22.29 15.08 24.64
C GLY A 325 21.36 15.56 23.54
N LEU A 326 21.87 15.50 22.31
CA LEU A 326 21.11 15.74 21.09
C LEU A 326 21.18 14.49 20.22
N HIS A 327 20.06 14.08 19.66
CA HIS A 327 19.99 12.97 18.72
C HIS A 327 19.26 13.40 17.46
N ASN A 328 19.97 13.40 16.33
CA ASN A 328 19.43 13.79 15.04
C ASN A 328 18.96 12.56 14.26
N PHE A 329 17.73 12.59 13.76
CA PHE A 329 17.22 11.60 12.84
C PHE A 329 17.74 11.89 11.43
N ARG A 330 18.21 10.84 10.75
CA ARG A 330 18.75 10.91 9.38
C ARG A 330 18.22 9.77 8.52
N ASP A 331 17.06 9.24 8.87
CA ASP A 331 16.42 8.12 8.17
C ASP A 331 15.90 8.51 6.78
N THR A 332 15.81 9.81 6.48
CA THR A 332 15.51 10.38 5.16
C THR A 332 16.40 11.59 4.88
N ASN A 333 16.63 11.92 3.60
CA ASN A 333 17.35 13.14 3.22
C ASN A 333 16.63 14.40 3.72
N GLN A 334 15.28 14.38 3.76
CA GLN A 334 14.46 15.45 4.32
C GLN A 334 14.71 15.65 5.83
N LEU A 335 14.76 14.57 6.62
CA LEU A 335 15.06 14.66 8.04
C LEU A 335 16.50 15.14 8.28
N GLY A 336 17.45 14.64 7.48
CA GLY A 336 18.84 15.10 7.51
C GLY A 336 18.96 16.60 7.23
N SER A 337 18.30 17.09 6.17
CA SER A 337 18.28 18.51 5.80
C SER A 337 17.69 19.37 6.92
N ALA A 338 16.54 18.97 7.46
CA ALA A 338 15.88 19.68 8.57
C ALA A 338 16.76 19.73 9.83
N ALA A 339 17.43 18.63 10.18
CA ALA A 339 18.34 18.58 11.32
C ALA A 339 19.57 19.49 11.13
N SER A 340 20.16 19.49 9.94
CA SER A 340 21.28 20.39 9.60
C SER A 340 20.87 21.86 9.66
N GLN A 341 19.70 22.20 9.12
CA GLN A 341 19.16 23.55 9.16
C GLN A 341 18.89 24.01 10.61
N LEU A 342 18.26 23.16 11.43
CA LEU A 342 18.05 23.45 12.85
C LEU A 342 19.37 23.71 13.58
N ARG A 343 20.41 22.90 13.31
CA ARG A 343 21.73 23.09 13.94
C ARG A 343 22.38 24.41 13.56
N LEU A 344 22.28 24.83 12.29
CA LEU A 344 22.75 26.15 11.84
C LEU A 344 21.97 27.29 12.49
N GLN A 345 20.65 27.15 12.63
CA GLN A 345 19.83 28.17 13.31
C GLN A 345 20.16 28.25 14.80
N MET A 346 20.37 27.12 15.48
CA MET A 346 20.85 27.10 16.86
C MET A 346 22.23 27.75 16.99
N HIS A 347 23.14 27.52 16.04
CA HIS A 347 24.42 28.21 15.98
C HIS A 347 24.25 29.74 15.91
N ALA A 348 23.33 30.22 15.08
CA ALA A 348 23.05 31.64 14.92
C ALA A 348 22.35 32.25 16.15
N ALA A 349 21.55 31.45 16.87
CA ALA A 349 20.80 31.91 18.02
C ALA A 349 21.69 32.41 19.17
N ALA A 350 21.20 33.42 19.87
CA ALA A 350 21.69 33.80 21.18
C ALA A 350 21.15 32.84 22.25
N SER A 351 19.87 32.48 22.11
CA SER A 351 19.21 31.51 22.99
C SER A 351 18.10 30.71 22.33
N VAL A 352 17.79 29.58 22.94
CA VAL A 352 16.74 28.62 22.56
C VAL A 352 15.83 28.45 23.78
N ARG A 353 14.56 28.81 23.63
CA ARG A 353 13.57 28.77 24.70
C ARG A 353 12.63 27.59 24.52
N PHE A 354 12.35 26.91 25.63
CA PHE A 354 11.38 25.82 25.69
C PHE A 354 10.17 26.30 26.47
N SER A 355 9.00 26.27 25.85
CA SER A 355 7.75 26.74 26.46
C SER A 355 6.67 25.67 26.45
N VAL A 356 5.86 25.63 27.50
CA VAL A 356 4.68 24.76 27.63
C VAL A 356 3.47 25.65 27.90
N ASN A 357 2.43 25.58 27.05
CA ASN A 357 1.25 26.45 27.13
C ASN A 357 1.62 27.94 27.21
N ASP A 358 2.56 28.38 26.37
CA ASP A 358 3.08 29.75 26.31
C ASP A 358 3.77 30.27 27.58
N VAL A 359 4.05 29.37 28.54
CA VAL A 359 4.89 29.66 29.71
C VAL A 359 6.29 29.11 29.45
N GLU A 360 7.29 29.99 29.53
CA GLU A 360 8.69 29.59 29.44
C GLU A 360 9.04 28.64 30.58
N LEU A 361 9.63 27.50 30.22
CA LEU A 361 10.07 26.47 31.16
C LEU A 361 11.55 26.65 31.50
N PHE A 362 12.39 26.82 30.47
CA PHE A 362 13.81 27.13 30.61
C PHE A 362 14.37 27.69 29.29
N GLU A 363 15.48 28.42 29.40
CA GLU A 363 16.23 28.97 28.28
C GLU A 363 17.64 28.35 28.24
N LEU A 364 18.11 28.02 27.04
CA LEU A 364 19.45 27.51 26.80
C LEU A 364 20.22 28.42 25.86
N SER A 365 21.52 28.53 26.07
CA SER A 365 22.41 29.32 25.23
C SER A 365 23.73 28.58 24.99
N GLY A 366 24.58 29.14 24.13
CA GLY A 366 25.92 28.60 23.90
C GLY A 366 26.00 27.48 22.86
N PHE A 367 24.96 27.28 22.05
CA PHE A 367 25.07 26.45 20.86
C PHE A 367 25.98 27.16 19.85
N LYS A 368 27.28 26.86 19.91
CA LYS A 368 28.26 27.39 18.96
C LYS A 368 29.03 26.22 18.36
N LEU A 369 29.24 26.33 17.06
CA LEU A 369 30.03 25.41 16.26
C LEU A 369 31.39 26.06 16.08
N SER A 370 32.45 25.26 16.07
CA SER A 370 33.75 25.75 15.61
C SER A 370 33.65 26.21 14.14
N PRO A 371 34.58 27.06 13.66
CA PRO A 371 34.55 27.51 12.27
C PRO A 371 34.53 26.36 11.25
N ASP A 372 35.25 25.27 11.53
CA ASP A 372 35.31 24.09 10.66
C ASP A 372 33.99 23.32 10.70
N GLU A 373 33.41 23.08 11.89
CA GLU A 373 32.10 22.42 12.01
C GLU A 373 30.96 23.24 11.39
N LEU A 374 30.98 24.57 11.56
CA LEU A 374 30.01 25.45 10.92
C LEU A 374 30.09 25.29 9.41
N ARG A 375 31.31 25.29 8.88
CA ARG A 375 31.57 25.17 7.45
C ARG A 375 31.11 23.82 6.89
N GLU A 376 31.37 22.74 7.61
CA GLU A 376 30.91 21.40 7.24
C GLU A 376 29.38 21.31 7.27
N GLU A 377 28.74 21.89 8.29
CA GLU A 377 27.29 21.86 8.43
C GLU A 377 26.59 22.71 7.35
N GLU A 378 27.13 23.88 6.99
CA GLU A 378 26.66 24.71 5.87
C GLU A 378 26.69 23.94 4.55
N VAL A 379 27.81 23.26 4.27
CA VAL A 379 27.98 22.45 3.06
C VAL A 379 27.05 21.25 3.06
N LEU A 380 26.84 20.61 4.21
CA LEU A 380 25.92 19.49 4.33
C LEU A 380 24.46 19.92 4.12
N ALA A 381 24.05 21.05 4.71
CA ALA A 381 22.72 21.62 4.55
C ALA A 381 22.44 21.98 3.08
N GLU A 382 23.41 22.56 2.38
CA GLU A 382 23.34 22.86 0.95
C GLU A 382 23.12 21.58 0.11
N VAL A 383 23.91 20.53 0.35
CA VAL A 383 23.80 19.26 -0.40
C VAL A 383 22.47 18.56 -0.13
N LEU A 384 22.09 18.41 1.14
CA LEU A 384 20.82 17.77 1.49
C LEU A 384 19.64 18.58 0.98
N GLY A 385 19.71 19.92 1.03
CA GLY A 385 18.70 20.80 0.47
C GLY A 385 18.51 20.60 -1.03
N ASP A 386 19.60 20.44 -1.79
CA ASP A 386 19.51 20.16 -3.23
C ASP A 386 18.91 18.80 -3.53
N ILE A 387 19.27 17.75 -2.77
CA ILE A 387 18.69 16.41 -2.90
C ILE A 387 17.19 16.46 -2.64
N VAL A 388 16.78 17.06 -1.51
CA VAL A 388 15.36 17.17 -1.11
C VAL A 388 14.54 17.97 -2.12
N ALA A 389 15.11 19.02 -2.71
CA ALA A 389 14.45 19.77 -3.77
C ALA A 389 14.16 18.90 -5.00
N ILE A 390 15.11 18.04 -5.40
CA ILE A 390 14.88 17.10 -6.51
C ILE A 390 13.84 16.04 -6.11
N GLU A 391 13.91 15.47 -4.90
CA GLU A 391 12.89 14.51 -4.40
C GLU A 391 11.47 15.10 -4.46
N GLN A 392 11.33 16.38 -4.14
CA GLN A 392 10.04 17.09 -4.22
C GLN A 392 9.58 17.32 -5.67
N LEU A 393 10.50 17.64 -6.57
CA LEU A 393 10.19 17.89 -7.99
C LEU A 393 9.82 16.60 -8.73
N THR A 394 10.46 15.47 -8.39
CA THR A 394 10.19 14.17 -9.03
C THR A 394 9.11 13.36 -8.32
N GLY A 395 8.85 13.64 -7.05
CA GLY A 395 7.99 12.81 -6.19
C GLY A 395 8.65 11.49 -5.73
N GLU A 396 9.94 11.30 -6.01
CA GLU A 396 10.71 10.12 -5.64
C GLU A 396 11.53 10.38 -4.37
N GLN A 397 11.74 9.33 -3.57
CA GLN A 397 12.62 9.39 -2.40
C GLN A 397 13.92 8.66 -2.73
N PHE A 398 15.06 9.32 -2.57
CA PHE A 398 16.37 8.75 -2.92
C PHE A 398 17.03 8.09 -1.70
N SER A 399 18.06 7.29 -1.98
CA SER A 399 18.95 6.73 -0.96
C SER A 399 19.58 7.83 -0.11
N LEU A 400 19.92 7.49 1.13
CA LEU A 400 20.51 8.44 2.07
C LEU A 400 21.91 8.89 1.65
N CYS A 401 22.15 10.19 1.73
CA CYS A 401 23.48 10.75 1.56
C CYS A 401 24.34 10.48 2.81
N ALA A 402 25.33 9.60 2.69
CA ALA A 402 26.28 9.18 3.72
C ALA A 402 27.41 10.20 4.00
N THR A 403 27.14 11.49 3.76
CA THR A 403 28.00 12.66 4.07
C THR A 403 29.40 12.68 3.43
N ARG A 404 29.71 11.81 2.46
CA ARG A 404 31.00 11.81 1.75
C ARG A 404 30.82 12.22 0.29
N PHE A 405 31.20 13.45 -0.04
CA PHE A 405 31.11 13.97 -1.41
C PHE A 405 32.19 15.03 -1.68
N THR A 406 32.42 15.32 -2.96
CA THR A 406 33.43 16.30 -3.41
C THR A 406 32.77 17.60 -3.89
N ASN A 407 33.55 18.67 -4.07
CA ASN A 407 33.06 19.89 -4.72
C ASN A 407 32.54 19.65 -6.15
N GLN A 408 33.08 18.65 -6.86
CA GLN A 408 32.56 18.27 -8.17
C GLN A 408 31.16 17.62 -8.04
N HIS A 409 30.94 16.78 -7.03
CA HIS A 409 29.60 16.24 -6.78
C HIS A 409 28.59 17.34 -6.43
N ARG A 410 28.99 18.30 -5.58
CA ARG A 410 28.17 19.47 -5.22
C ARG A 410 27.77 20.28 -6.46
N LEU A 411 28.73 20.56 -7.34
CA LEU A 411 28.46 21.29 -8.59
C LEU A 411 27.50 20.52 -9.51
N SER A 412 27.72 19.22 -9.70
CA SER A 412 26.84 18.37 -10.50
C SER A 412 25.44 18.25 -9.91
N LEU A 413 25.31 18.20 -8.59
CA LEU A 413 24.04 18.15 -7.89
C LEU A 413 23.25 19.45 -8.05
N ARG A 414 23.89 20.60 -7.79
CA ARG A 414 23.28 21.92 -7.97
C ARG A 414 22.88 22.16 -9.43
N ARG A 415 23.72 21.73 -10.38
CA ARG A 415 23.39 21.69 -11.81
C ARG A 415 22.10 20.90 -12.05
N SER A 416 22.04 19.67 -11.54
CA SER A 416 20.86 18.80 -11.69
C SER A 416 19.60 19.45 -11.11
N ARG A 417 19.68 20.00 -9.89
CA ARG A 417 18.57 20.69 -9.23
C ARG A 417 18.03 21.84 -10.07
N LEU A 418 18.90 22.73 -10.54
CA LEU A 418 18.50 23.89 -11.34
C LEU A 418 17.84 23.46 -12.67
N LEU A 419 18.32 22.38 -13.29
CA LEU A 419 17.71 21.83 -14.51
C LEU A 419 16.33 21.24 -14.24
N HIS A 420 16.16 20.51 -13.13
CA HIS A 420 14.84 20.03 -12.68
C HIS A 420 13.87 21.19 -12.38
N GLU A 421 14.35 22.31 -11.84
CA GLU A 421 13.58 23.54 -11.65
C GLU A 421 13.25 24.30 -12.96
N GLY A 422 13.69 23.81 -14.12
CA GLY A 422 13.47 24.45 -15.41
C GLY A 422 14.29 25.72 -15.61
N LYS A 423 15.47 25.81 -15.00
CA LYS A 423 16.38 26.97 -15.14
C LYS A 423 17.35 26.80 -16.30
N LEU A 424 17.69 27.92 -16.94
CA LEU A 424 18.81 28.04 -17.86
C LEU A 424 20.10 28.30 -17.06
N ILE A 425 21.16 27.53 -17.31
CA ILE A 425 22.43 27.64 -16.56
C ILE A 425 23.64 27.73 -17.49
N ARG A 426 24.78 28.18 -16.93
CA ARG A 426 26.09 28.09 -17.60
C ARG A 426 26.75 26.74 -17.32
N SER A 427 27.26 26.10 -18.35
CA SER A 427 27.85 24.77 -18.30
C SER A 427 29.36 24.80 -18.57
N SER A 428 29.88 23.92 -19.41
CA SER A 428 31.29 23.81 -19.78
C SER A 428 31.78 24.94 -20.70
N ALA A 429 33.06 25.29 -20.58
CA ALA A 429 33.75 26.29 -21.42
C ALA A 429 34.52 25.68 -22.61
N GLY A 430 34.80 24.36 -22.56
CA GLY A 430 35.70 23.71 -23.51
C GLY A 430 35.03 23.32 -24.82
N PRO A 431 35.82 22.99 -25.86
CA PRO A 431 35.28 22.36 -27.04
C PRO A 431 34.60 21.04 -26.65
N LEU A 432 33.33 20.89 -27.03
CA LEU A 432 32.54 19.69 -26.76
C LEU A 432 32.42 18.84 -28.01
N GLN A 433 32.52 17.53 -27.88
CA GLN A 433 32.38 16.63 -29.03
C GLN A 433 30.93 16.14 -29.16
N ALA A 434 30.44 16.11 -30.40
CA ALA A 434 29.11 15.58 -30.73
C ALA A 434 29.16 14.81 -32.05
N THR A 435 28.58 13.61 -32.06
CA THR A 435 28.48 12.76 -33.26
C THR A 435 27.05 12.76 -33.78
N VAL A 436 26.88 13.06 -35.07
CA VAL A 436 25.57 13.08 -35.75
C VAL A 436 25.56 12.15 -36.95
N ALA A 437 24.44 11.46 -37.18
CA ALA A 437 24.26 10.52 -38.28
C ALA A 437 23.79 11.19 -39.60
N GLY A 438 23.40 12.45 -39.57
CA GLY A 438 22.89 13.21 -40.72
C GLY A 438 23.89 14.20 -41.32
N ASP A 439 23.44 14.92 -42.34
CA ASP A 439 24.25 15.93 -43.04
C ASP A 439 24.30 17.26 -42.29
N GLY A 440 25.50 17.68 -41.88
CA GLY A 440 25.77 19.00 -41.29
C GLY A 440 26.05 19.01 -39.78
N PRO A 441 26.60 20.11 -39.25
CA PRO A 441 26.94 20.22 -37.84
C PRO A 441 25.70 20.29 -36.94
N PRO A 442 25.77 19.78 -35.70
CA PRO A 442 24.66 19.86 -34.76
C PRO A 442 24.34 21.31 -34.38
N GLN A 443 23.05 21.63 -34.29
CA GLN A 443 22.56 22.94 -33.84
C GLN A 443 22.51 23.09 -32.32
N ALA A 444 22.57 21.99 -31.58
CA ALA A 444 22.73 21.95 -30.13
C ALA A 444 23.35 20.59 -29.75
N ILE A 445 23.99 20.53 -28.59
CA ILE A 445 24.59 19.30 -28.07
C ILE A 445 23.62 18.69 -27.08
N ARG A 446 23.15 17.48 -27.36
CA ARG A 446 22.26 16.75 -26.47
C ARG A 446 23.05 15.83 -25.55
N THR A 447 22.82 15.93 -24.25
CA THR A 447 23.19 14.88 -23.28
C THR A 447 22.03 13.91 -23.10
N ARG A 448 22.34 12.65 -22.81
CA ARG A 448 21.33 11.65 -22.48
C ARG A 448 21.06 11.67 -20.98
N GLU A 449 19.86 11.23 -20.61
CA GLU A 449 19.56 10.91 -19.22
C GLU A 449 20.61 9.98 -18.64
N SER A 450 20.93 10.21 -17.38
CA SER A 450 21.92 9.43 -16.63
C SER A 450 21.61 9.53 -15.14
N THR A 451 22.48 8.96 -14.32
CA THR A 451 22.37 9.03 -12.86
C THR A 451 23.60 9.70 -12.26
N LEU A 452 23.41 10.45 -11.18
CA LEU A 452 24.47 11.05 -10.38
C LEU A 452 24.47 10.42 -8.99
N ASP A 453 25.62 9.94 -8.54
CA ASP A 453 25.83 9.50 -7.15
C ASP A 453 26.47 10.65 -6.35
N VAL A 454 25.77 11.11 -5.30
CA VAL A 454 26.27 12.07 -4.34
C VAL A 454 26.26 11.44 -2.96
N GLY A 455 27.41 10.86 -2.58
CA GLY A 455 27.59 10.28 -1.25
C GLY A 455 26.63 9.12 -0.97
N GLY A 456 26.28 8.33 -1.97
CA GLY A 456 25.36 7.20 -1.88
C GLY A 456 23.91 7.52 -2.25
N ALA A 457 23.54 8.80 -2.34
CA ALA A 457 22.26 9.22 -2.93
C ALA A 457 22.39 9.15 -4.46
N VAL A 458 21.61 8.28 -5.11
CA VAL A 458 21.60 8.14 -6.58
C VAL A 458 20.40 8.91 -7.12
N LEU A 459 20.66 9.95 -7.91
CA LEU A 459 19.65 10.87 -8.43
C LEU A 459 19.58 10.83 -9.96
N PRO A 460 18.39 11.05 -10.55
CA PRO A 460 18.25 11.19 -12.00
C PRO A 460 18.84 12.53 -12.48
N VAL A 461 19.60 12.45 -13.57
CA VAL A 461 20.05 13.61 -14.35
C VAL A 461 19.28 13.61 -15.67
N LEU A 462 18.55 14.69 -15.91
CA LEU A 462 17.73 14.87 -17.11
C LEU A 462 18.58 14.90 -18.38
N ALA A 463 18.00 14.52 -19.51
CA ALA A 463 18.57 14.88 -20.80
C ALA A 463 18.59 16.40 -20.93
N THR A 464 19.69 16.95 -21.43
CA THR A 464 19.84 18.39 -21.62
C THR A 464 20.25 18.76 -23.02
N PHE A 465 19.96 20.00 -23.39
CA PHE A 465 20.56 20.66 -24.55
C PHE A 465 21.58 21.68 -24.08
N MET A 466 22.71 21.73 -24.79
CA MET A 466 23.75 22.72 -24.63
C MET A 466 23.94 23.49 -25.93
N TRP A 467 23.97 24.82 -25.84
CA TRP A 467 24.07 25.70 -27.01
C TRP A 467 24.75 27.02 -26.67
N HIS A 468 25.30 27.69 -27.68
CA HIS A 468 25.78 29.07 -27.60
C HIS A 468 25.57 29.77 -28.94
N PRO A 469 25.15 31.05 -28.99
CA PRO A 469 24.86 31.75 -30.25
C PRO A 469 26.06 31.88 -31.18
N GLN A 470 27.26 31.89 -30.62
CA GLN A 470 28.53 31.97 -31.36
C GLN A 470 29.27 30.63 -31.42
N MET A 471 28.59 29.51 -31.16
CA MET A 471 29.24 28.21 -31.28
C MET A 471 29.63 27.93 -32.74
N SER A 472 30.78 27.31 -32.93
CA SER A 472 31.30 26.89 -34.22
C SER A 472 31.61 25.40 -34.19
N ALA A 473 31.44 24.72 -35.32
CA ALA A 473 31.65 23.28 -35.42
C ALA A 473 32.81 23.00 -36.38
N GLN A 474 33.76 22.16 -35.94
CA GLN A 474 34.85 21.65 -36.78
C GLN A 474 34.77 20.13 -36.85
N VAL A 475 34.86 19.57 -38.05
CA VAL A 475 34.86 18.12 -38.24
C VAL A 475 36.15 17.55 -37.64
N VAL A 476 35.99 16.64 -36.67
CA VAL A 476 37.10 15.90 -36.06
C VAL A 476 37.31 14.58 -36.79
N GLN A 477 36.22 13.89 -37.10
CA GLN A 477 36.26 12.57 -37.72
C GLN A 477 34.96 12.30 -38.50
N ALA A 478 35.07 11.75 -39.71
CA ALA A 478 33.94 11.25 -40.49
C ALA A 478 34.07 9.73 -40.64
N MET A 479 33.02 8.99 -40.27
CA MET A 479 32.98 7.52 -40.35
C MET A 479 31.67 7.04 -40.96
N GLU A 480 31.65 5.79 -41.42
CA GLU A 480 30.43 5.12 -41.86
C GLU A 480 29.49 4.96 -40.65
N GLY A 481 28.42 5.77 -40.59
CA GLY A 481 27.48 5.84 -39.47
C GLY A 481 27.40 7.20 -38.75
N GLY A 482 28.28 8.17 -39.07
CA GLY A 482 28.14 9.55 -38.60
C GLY A 482 29.42 10.39 -38.66
N THR A 483 29.26 11.70 -38.47
CA THR A 483 30.35 12.68 -38.40
C THR A 483 30.45 13.23 -36.97
N THR A 484 31.66 13.19 -36.40
CA THR A 484 31.98 13.79 -35.09
C THR A 484 32.50 15.20 -35.29
N TYR A 485 31.85 16.15 -34.64
CA TYR A 485 32.20 17.57 -34.62
C TYR A 485 32.78 17.96 -33.25
N SER A 486 33.78 18.83 -33.25
CA SER A 486 34.22 19.61 -32.09
C SER A 486 33.50 20.95 -32.12
N MET A 487 32.73 21.22 -31.09
CA MET A 487 31.90 22.41 -30.92
C MET A 487 32.63 23.39 -30.00
N SER A 488 33.10 24.51 -30.55
CA SER A 488 33.88 25.52 -29.83
C SER A 488 33.10 26.83 -29.69
N ILE A 489 33.34 27.54 -28.59
CA ILE A 489 32.77 28.85 -28.27
C ILE A 489 33.89 29.88 -28.05
N PRO A 490 33.61 31.19 -28.05
CA PRO A 490 34.62 32.21 -27.77
C PRO A 490 35.29 32.04 -26.40
N ASP A 491 36.56 32.45 -26.32
CA ASP A 491 37.31 32.39 -25.06
C ASP A 491 36.64 33.22 -23.96
N GLY A 492 36.45 32.61 -22.79
CA GLY A 492 35.78 33.23 -21.65
C GLY A 492 34.25 33.05 -21.63
N GLU A 493 33.65 32.57 -22.72
CA GLU A 493 32.22 32.22 -22.78
C GLU A 493 31.97 30.78 -22.29
N ARG A 494 30.69 30.45 -22.07
CA ARG A 494 30.24 29.11 -21.69
C ARG A 494 29.01 28.69 -22.47
N PHE A 495 28.88 27.39 -22.69
CA PHE A 495 27.63 26.83 -23.19
C PHE A 495 26.50 27.12 -22.20
N LEU A 496 25.34 27.46 -22.74
CA LEU A 496 24.09 27.55 -22.02
C LEU A 496 23.43 26.19 -22.04
N GLU A 497 22.87 25.77 -20.91
CA GLU A 497 22.29 24.45 -20.74
C GLU A 497 20.90 24.51 -20.11
N TRP A 498 19.99 23.69 -20.63
CA TRP A 498 18.63 23.52 -20.10
C TRP A 498 18.11 22.11 -20.38
N ALA A 499 17.11 21.67 -19.62
CA ALA A 499 16.37 20.44 -19.87
C ALA A 499 15.14 20.77 -20.76
N PRO A 500 15.03 20.20 -21.98
CA PRO A 500 13.99 20.59 -22.93
C PRO A 500 12.58 20.23 -22.46
N ASP A 501 12.43 19.21 -21.61
CA ASP A 501 11.14 18.80 -21.06
C ASP A 501 10.62 19.78 -19.99
N ASN A 502 11.52 20.57 -19.39
CA ASN A 502 11.20 21.49 -18.30
C ASN A 502 11.28 22.96 -18.75
N LEU A 503 11.94 23.27 -19.88
CA LEU A 503 12.09 24.60 -20.43
C LEU A 503 12.18 24.55 -21.97
N ASP A 504 11.15 25.07 -22.67
CA ASP A 504 11.16 25.16 -24.14
C ASP A 504 11.88 26.44 -24.60
N LEU A 505 13.16 26.31 -24.98
CA LEU A 505 13.95 27.38 -25.60
C LEU A 505 14.22 27.06 -27.08
N ARG A 506 14.00 28.08 -27.91
CA ARG A 506 14.26 28.11 -29.35
C ARG A 506 15.41 29.07 -29.65
N PRO A 507 16.02 29.02 -30.85
CA PRO A 507 17.12 29.91 -31.20
C PRO A 507 16.81 31.41 -31.09
N ASP A 508 15.53 31.80 -31.14
CA ASP A 508 15.02 33.16 -30.98
C ASP A 508 14.53 33.49 -29.56
N SER A 509 14.65 32.55 -28.61
CA SER A 509 14.28 32.76 -27.21
C SER A 509 15.21 33.73 -26.49
N ASP A 510 14.73 34.28 -25.37
CA ASP A 510 15.55 35.10 -24.49
C ASP A 510 16.45 34.22 -23.61
N PHE A 511 17.76 34.34 -23.82
CA PHE A 511 18.80 33.60 -23.09
C PHE A 511 19.43 34.43 -21.95
N SER A 512 18.83 35.57 -21.57
CA SER A 512 19.40 36.47 -20.56
C SER A 512 19.18 36.02 -19.11
N ASN A 513 18.14 35.23 -18.84
CA ASN A 513 17.77 34.80 -17.49
C ASN A 513 18.54 33.54 -17.04
N ILE A 514 19.84 33.71 -16.79
CA ILE A 514 20.74 32.62 -16.40
C ILE A 514 20.78 32.49 -14.88
N ALA A 515 20.46 31.30 -14.37
CA ALA A 515 20.57 30.98 -12.96
C ALA A 515 22.04 30.77 -12.54
N GLN A 516 22.38 31.27 -11.35
CA GLN A 516 23.67 31.10 -10.70
C GLN A 516 23.70 29.83 -9.85
N TYR A 517 24.89 29.28 -9.64
CA TYR A 517 25.06 28.08 -8.81
C TYR A 517 24.99 28.41 -7.32
N GLU A 518 25.53 29.57 -6.93
CA GLU A 518 25.55 30.07 -5.55
C GLU A 518 26.07 29.06 -4.51
N LEU A 519 27.12 28.31 -4.87
CA LEU A 519 27.69 27.28 -4.00
C LEU A 519 28.67 27.86 -2.99
N ILE A 520 28.52 27.41 -1.74
CA ILE A 520 29.30 27.88 -0.60
C ILE A 520 30.78 27.56 -0.79
N GLY A 521 31.60 28.61 -0.96
CA GLY A 521 33.05 28.60 -1.22
C GLY A 521 33.50 27.84 -2.47
N ILE A 522 32.63 27.70 -3.46
CA ILE A 522 33.01 27.29 -4.81
C ILE A 522 32.80 28.51 -5.71
N ALA A 523 33.88 29.02 -6.29
CA ALA A 523 33.78 30.10 -7.26
C ALA A 523 32.95 29.65 -8.45
N GLU A 524 32.08 30.53 -8.95
CA GLU A 524 31.32 30.20 -10.15
C GLU A 524 32.27 29.89 -11.30
N PRO A 525 31.93 28.90 -12.13
CA PRO A 525 32.69 28.65 -13.34
C PRO A 525 32.73 29.92 -14.20
N GLY A 526 33.88 30.61 -14.26
CA GLY A 526 34.08 31.88 -14.99
C GLY A 526 34.09 33.16 -14.16
N SER A 527 33.95 33.07 -12.83
CA SER A 527 34.18 34.23 -11.95
C SER A 527 35.68 34.46 -11.71
N ALA A 528 36.17 35.66 -12.02
CA ALA A 528 37.54 36.07 -11.71
C ALA A 528 37.66 36.40 -10.21
N LYS A 529 37.68 35.38 -9.34
CA LYS A 529 38.23 35.52 -7.98
C LYS A 529 39.21 34.39 -7.73
N ALA A 530 40.42 34.82 -7.37
CA ALA A 530 41.64 34.06 -7.38
C ALA A 530 41.63 32.83 -6.47
N SER A 531 42.40 31.84 -6.91
CA SER A 531 42.93 30.70 -6.19
C SER A 531 43.31 31.00 -4.74
N ASP A 532 42.83 30.17 -3.82
CA ASP A 532 43.67 29.71 -2.71
C ASP A 532 43.33 28.25 -2.40
N SER A 533 44.07 27.35 -3.04
CA SER A 533 44.10 25.94 -2.71
C SER A 533 44.89 25.76 -1.42
N ARG A 534 44.19 25.69 -0.29
CA ARG A 534 44.69 24.94 0.88
C ARG A 534 43.84 23.71 1.07
N SER A 535 44.46 22.58 0.79
CA SER A 535 44.10 21.27 1.28
C SER A 535 44.02 21.29 2.82
N ALA A 536 42.87 20.94 3.37
CA ALA A 536 42.80 20.21 4.64
C ALA A 536 42.40 18.77 4.24
N GLY A 537 43.09 17.69 4.54
CA GLY A 537 44.12 17.49 5.56
C GLY A 537 43.54 16.69 6.72
N SER A 538 43.37 15.37 6.48
CA SER A 538 43.05 14.25 7.40
C SER A 538 41.69 14.22 8.10
#